data_AF-A0A1X9YJ14-F1
#
_entry.id   AF-A0A1X9YJ14-F1
#
_cell.length_a   1.000
_cell.length_b   1.000
_cell.length_c   1.000
_cell.angle_alpha   90.00
_cell.angle_beta   90.00
_cell.angle_gamma   90.00
#
_symmetry.space_group_name_H-M   'P 1'
#
loop_
_entity.id
_entity.type
_entity.pdbx_description
1 polymer ?
#
loop_
_entity_poly.entity_id
_entity_poly.type
_entity_poly.pdbx_seq_one_letter_code
_entity_poly.pdbx_strand_id
1 'polypeptide(L)' 'MVAARSPNPAAYAAVARFGRPALAWEVLRRDPAYRAAFSHLTGLPPHGVAADPAFVARWGLHFP' A
#
# COMPACT_ATOMS: atom_id res chain seq x y z
N MET A 1 -13.88 -13.80 -18.58
CA MET A 1 -13.31 -14.60 -17.48
C MET A 1 -12.12 -13.84 -16.93
N VAL A 2 -12.22 -13.23 -15.75
CA VAL A 2 -11.05 -12.64 -15.07
C VAL A 2 -10.25 -13.82 -14.54
N ALA A 3 -9.04 -14.04 -15.05
CA ALA A 3 -8.15 -15.08 -14.55
C ALA A 3 -8.00 -14.88 -13.03
N ALA A 4 -8.40 -15.90 -12.25
CA ALA A 4 -8.21 -15.88 -10.81
C ALA A 4 -6.70 -15.80 -10.55
N ARG A 5 -6.26 -14.63 -10.11
CA ARG A 5 -4.84 -14.36 -9.85
C ARG A 5 -4.41 -15.28 -8.71
N SER A 6 -3.52 -16.21 -8.97
CA SER A 6 -3.00 -17.12 -7.94
C SER A 6 -2.51 -16.32 -6.71
N PRO A 7 -2.79 -16.80 -5.49
CA PRO A 7 -2.38 -16.10 -4.27
C PRO A 7 -0.87 -15.88 -4.27
N ASN A 8 -0.43 -14.64 -3.99
CA ASN A 8 0.99 -14.28 -3.91
C ASN A 8 1.54 -14.67 -2.52
N PRO A 9 2.38 -15.70 -2.39
CA PRO A 9 2.86 -16.16 -1.08
C PRO A 9 3.61 -15.08 -0.29
N ALA A 10 4.31 -14.19 -0.99
CA ALA A 10 5.03 -13.08 -0.35
C ALA A 10 4.08 -12.07 0.33
N ALA A 11 2.87 -11.88 -0.22
CA ALA A 11 1.84 -11.04 0.41
C ALA A 11 1.38 -11.63 1.74
N TYR A 12 1.13 -12.94 1.78
CA TYR A 12 0.73 -13.63 3.00
C TYR A 12 1.85 -13.63 4.05
N ALA A 13 3.10 -13.85 3.62
CA ALA A 13 4.26 -13.77 4.50
C ALA A 13 4.44 -12.37 5.11
N ALA A 14 4.24 -11.30 4.32
CA ALA A 14 4.30 -9.93 4.81
C ALA A 14 3.17 -9.63 5.82
N VAL A 15 1.95 -10.09 5.56
CA VAL A 15 0.83 -9.95 6.50
C VAL A 15 1.10 -10.70 7.79
N ALA A 16 1.64 -11.92 7.73
CA ALA A 16 2.01 -12.69 8.91
C ALA A 16 3.09 -12.00 9.74
N ARG A 17 4.06 -11.35 9.09
CA ARG A 17 5.20 -10.67 9.75
C ARG A 17 4.85 -9.30 10.32
N PHE A 18 4.07 -8.50 9.60
CA PHE A 18 3.83 -7.09 9.92
C PHE A 18 2.38 -6.79 10.34
N GLY A 19 1.48 -7.77 10.28
CA GLY A 19 0.11 -7.67 10.76
C GLY A 19 -0.78 -6.72 9.95
N ARG A 20 -1.65 -5.99 10.65
CA ARG A 20 -2.69 -5.12 10.06
C ARG A 20 -2.16 -4.08 9.06
N PRO A 21 -1.03 -3.39 9.30
CA PRO A 21 -0.45 -2.46 8.32
C PRO A 21 -0.12 -3.10 6.97
N ALA A 22 0.46 -4.32 6.96
CA ALA A 22 0.75 -5.03 5.72
C ALA A 22 -0.53 -5.45 4.99
N LEU A 23 -1.58 -5.84 5.73
CA LEU A 23 -2.88 -6.14 5.11
C LEU A 23 -3.49 -4.89 4.47
N ALA A 24 -3.48 -3.74 5.16
CA ALA A 24 -3.97 -2.48 4.63
C ALA A 24 -3.22 -2.07 3.36
N TRP A 25 -1.88 -2.20 3.35
CA TRP A 25 -1.07 -1.94 2.18
C TRP A 25 -1.38 -2.89 1.01
N GLU A 26 -1.59 -4.18 1.29
CA GLU A 26 -1.98 -5.15 0.27
C GLU A 26 -3.34 -4.79 -0.37
N VAL A 27 -4.32 -4.34 0.42
CA VAL A 27 -5.60 -3.85 -0.12
C VAL A 27 -5.37 -2.63 -1.02
N LEU A 28 -4.66 -1.62 -0.52
CA LEU A 28 -4.47 -0.36 -1.23
C LEU A 28 -3.66 -0.50 -2.52
N ARG A 29 -2.59 -1.29 -2.55
CA ARG A 29 -1.78 -1.45 -3.77
C ARG A 29 -2.51 -2.16 -4.93
N ARG A 30 -3.68 -2.78 -4.67
CA ARG A 30 -4.55 -3.37 -5.70
C ARG A 30 -5.52 -2.34 -6.28
N ASP A 31 -5.76 -1.24 -5.60
CA ASP A 31 -6.58 -0.14 -6.09
C ASP A 31 -5.82 0.61 -7.21
N PRO A 32 -6.40 0.74 -8.42
CA PRO A 32 -5.74 1.39 -9.54
C PRO A 32 -5.56 2.91 -9.32
N ALA A 33 -6.47 3.58 -8.62
CA ALA A 33 -6.36 5.00 -8.30
C ALA A 33 -5.27 5.25 -7.24
N TYR A 34 -5.13 4.35 -6.26
CA TYR A 34 -4.01 4.38 -5.33
C TYR A 34 -2.69 4.18 -6.05
N ARG A 35 -2.60 3.18 -6.95
CA ARG A 35 -1.39 2.93 -7.75
C ARG A 35 -0.98 4.16 -8.58
N ALA A 36 -1.94 4.81 -9.22
CA ALA A 36 -1.68 6.04 -9.97
C ALA A 36 -1.17 7.14 -9.03
N ALA A 37 -1.88 7.42 -7.94
CA ALA A 37 -1.49 8.45 -6.97
C ALA A 37 -0.10 8.19 -6.37
N PHE A 38 0.20 6.94 -6.00
CA PHE A 38 1.49 6.52 -5.46
C PHE A 38 2.63 6.69 -6.48
N SER A 39 2.39 6.37 -7.76
CA SER A 39 3.39 6.55 -8.82
C SER A 39 3.72 8.02 -9.13
N HIS A 40 2.83 8.94 -8.76
CA HIS A 40 3.04 10.38 -8.89
C HIS A 40 3.81 10.99 -7.71
N LEU A 41 4.09 10.23 -6.65
CA LEU A 41 4.92 10.71 -5.55
C LEU A 41 6.37 10.84 -6.05
N THR A 42 6.90 12.05 -6.04
CA THR A 42 8.28 12.38 -6.49
C THR A 42 9.36 11.90 -5.52
N GLY A 43 8.98 11.40 -4.36
CA GLY A 43 9.86 10.78 -3.38
C GLY A 43 9.05 10.04 -2.32
N LEU A 44 9.61 8.94 -1.80
CA LEU A 44 9.06 8.30 -0.61
C LEU A 44 9.48 9.12 0.62
N PRO A 45 8.55 9.40 1.56
CA PRO A 45 8.92 10.04 2.79
C PRO A 45 9.92 9.17 3.57
N PRO A 46 10.82 9.77 4.37
CA PRO A 46 11.68 9.03 5.27
C PRO A 46 10.87 8.13 6.19
N HIS A 47 11.53 7.09 6.71
CA HIS A 47 10.91 6.20 7.67
C HIS A 47 10.29 6.97 8.86
N GLY A 48 9.01 6.76 9.13
CA GLY A 48 8.20 7.36 10.19
C GLY A 48 7.56 8.69 9.81
N VAL A 49 7.77 9.18 8.59
CA VAL A 49 7.22 10.45 8.11
C VAL A 49 6.01 10.17 7.22
N ALA A 50 4.89 10.79 7.58
CA ALA A 50 3.69 10.72 6.75
C ALA A 50 3.99 11.36 5.37
N ALA A 51 3.44 10.80 4.30
CA ALA A 51 3.49 11.45 2.99
C ALA A 51 2.78 12.81 3.03
N ASP A 52 2.74 13.51 1.89
CA ASP A 52 1.91 14.70 1.69
C ASP A 52 0.57 14.61 2.49
N PRO A 53 0.21 15.63 3.30
CA PRO A 53 -0.94 15.54 4.20
C PRO A 53 -2.26 15.20 3.50
N ALA A 54 -2.45 15.63 2.25
CA ALA A 54 -3.64 15.30 1.47
C ALA A 54 -3.61 13.84 0.99
N PHE A 55 -2.44 13.30 0.67
CA PHE A 55 -2.26 11.87 0.39
C PHE A 55 -2.65 11.01 1.61
N VAL A 56 -2.16 11.39 2.80
CA VAL A 56 -2.44 10.68 4.05
C VAL A 56 -3.93 10.78 4.42
N ALA A 57 -4.54 11.96 4.31
CA ALA A 57 -5.96 12.14 4.58
C ALA A 57 -6.85 11.29 3.66
N ARG A 58 -6.44 11.11 2.40
CA ARG A 58 -7.20 10.34 1.41
C ARG A 58 -7.01 8.83 1.54
N TRP A 59 -5.78 8.38 1.79
CA TRP A 59 -5.43 6.95 1.71
C TRP A 59 -5.16 6.30 3.07
N GLY A 60 -5.02 7.09 4.13
CA GLY A 60 -4.84 6.63 5.51
C GLY A 60 -3.49 5.94 5.78
N LEU A 61 -2.59 5.88 4.79
CA LEU A 61 -1.32 5.17 4.94
C LEU A 61 -0.24 6.11 5.44
N HIS A 62 0.20 5.87 6.67
CA HIS A 62 1.48 6.35 7.17
C HIS A 62 2.53 5.37 6.68
N PHE A 63 3.39 5.78 5.76
CA PHE A 63 4.55 4.96 5.43
C PHE A 63 5.45 4.88 6.67
N PRO A 64 5.91 3.68 7.04
CA PRO A 64 6.87 3.53 8.11
C PRO A 64 8.21 4.09 7.69
#